data_AF-A0A368Y1V4-F1
#
_entry.id   AF-A0A368Y1V4-F1
#
_cell.length_a   1.000
_cell.length_b   1.000
_cell.length_c   1.000
_cell.angle_alpha   90.00
_cell.angle_beta   90.00
_cell.angle_gamma   90.00
#
_symmetry.space_group_name_H-M   'P 1'
#
loop_
_entity.id
_entity.type
_entity.pdbx_description
1 polymer ?
#
loop_
_entity_poly.entity_id
_entity_poly.type
_entity_poly.pdbx_seq_one_letter_code
_entity_poly.pdbx_strand_id
1 'polypeptide(L)' 'MREDYGWNFFHDLRYEHEWNIGPDFSTRYGVGTRRFPYDGVYETKGYIYLHATWRF' A
#
# COMPACT_ATOMS: atom_id res chain seq x y z
N MET A 1 -23.18 26.69 -0.63
CA MET A 1 -22.54 25.42 -1.04
C MET A 1 -21.53 25.11 0.06
N ARG A 2 -21.79 24.09 0.88
CA ARG A 2 -20.95 23.76 2.04
C ARG A 2 -19.86 22.83 1.53
N GLU A 3 -18.62 23.30 1.54
CA GLU A 3 -17.45 22.47 1.28
C GLU A 3 -17.24 21.55 2.50
N ASP A 4 -17.85 20.37 2.43
CA ASP A 4 -17.71 19.30 3.42
C ASP A 4 -16.35 18.61 3.22
N TYR A 5 -15.26 19.30 3.55
CA TYR A 5 -13.96 18.67 3.77
C TYR A 5 -13.99 17.91 5.11
N GLY A 6 -14.90 16.94 5.19
CA GLY A 6 -15.01 16.02 6.32
C GLY A 6 -13.73 15.21 6.45
N TRP A 7 -13.28 15.03 7.70
CA TRP A 7 -12.22 14.09 8.06
C TRP A 7 -12.63 12.70 7.62
N ASN A 8 -12.19 12.35 6.43
CA ASN A 8 -12.54 11.11 5.77
C ASN A 8 -11.60 10.02 6.29
N PHE A 9 -12.15 9.09 7.07
CA PHE A 9 -11.38 7.98 7.63
C PHE A 9 -10.75 7.16 6.51
N PHE A 10 -9.43 7.28 6.44
CA PHE A 10 -8.58 6.55 5.53
C PHE A 10 -8.15 5.24 6.20
N HIS A 11 -8.46 4.10 5.57
CA HIS A 11 -7.96 2.80 6.01
C HIS A 11 -7.03 2.21 4.95
N ASP A 12 -5.76 2.06 5.31
CA ASP A 12 -4.77 1.28 4.55
C ASP A 12 -4.41 0.05 5.37
N LEU A 13 -4.58 -1.11 4.75
CA LEU A 13 -4.10 -2.37 5.29
C LEU A 13 -3.06 -2.90 4.30
N ARG A 14 -1.81 -2.97 4.76
CA ARG A 14 -0.70 -3.48 3.97
C ARG A 14 -0.05 -4.66 4.66
N TYR A 15 0.05 -5.77 3.95
CA TYR A 15 0.93 -6.86 4.32
C TYR A 15 2.22 -6.74 3.50
N GLU A 16 3.34 -6.71 4.20
CA GLU A 16 4.65 -6.61 3.60
C GLU A 16 5.53 -7.74 4.12
N HIS A 17 6.32 -8.29 3.22
CA HIS A 17 7.21 -9.38 3.51
C HIS A 17 8.58 -9.11 2.88
N GLU A 18 9.61 -9.23 3.69
CA GLU A 18 10.99 -9.01 3.28
C GLU A 18 11.81 -10.29 3.47
N TRP A 19 12.47 -10.70 2.40
CA TRP A 19 13.45 -11.78 2.36
C TRP A 19 14.83 -11.18 2.20
N ASN A 20 15.70 -11.46 3.16
CA ASN A 20 17.12 -11.13 3.06
C ASN A 20 17.87 -12.43 2.77
N ILE A 21 18.42 -12.55 1.55
CA ILE A 21 19.18 -13.71 1.09
C ILE A 21 20.65 -13.27 1.04
N GLY A 22 21.28 -13.29 2.22
CA GLY A 22 22.67 -12.84 2.40
C GLY A 22 22.84 -11.32 2.28
N PRO A 23 24.10 -10.84 2.14
CA PRO A 23 24.38 -9.41 2.03
C PRO A 23 24.16 -8.84 0.62
N ASP A 24 24.03 -9.72 -0.39
CA ASP A 24 24.02 -9.32 -1.81
C ASP A 24 22.62 -9.31 -2.42
N PHE A 25 21.63 -9.94 -1.78
CA PHE A 25 20.27 -10.03 -2.32
C PHE A 25 19.22 -9.79 -1.24
N SER A 26 18.33 -8.84 -1.50
CA SER A 26 17.16 -8.57 -0.68
C SER A 26 15.93 -8.45 -1.58
N THR A 27 14.84 -9.10 -1.21
CA THR A 27 13.56 -9.00 -1.91
C THR A 27 12.47 -8.64 -0.93
N ARG A 28 11.75 -7.58 -1.25
CA ARG A 28 10.62 -7.08 -0.48
C ARG A 28 9.39 -7.10 -1.38
N TYR A 29 8.38 -7.84 -0.99
CA TYR A 29 7.10 -7.84 -1.68
C TYR A 29 5.98 -7.54 -0.70
N GLY A 30 4.89 -7.01 -1.21
CA GLY A 30 3.74 -6.73 -0.39
C GLY A 30 2.48 -6.60 -1.20
N VAL A 31 1.38 -6.75 -0.49
CA VAL A 31 0.05 -6.53 -1.00
C VAL A 31 -0.66 -5.60 -0.03
N GLY A 32 -1.36 -4.61 -0.56
CA GLY A 32 -2.10 -3.67 0.24
C GLY A 32 -3.48 -3.46 -0.32
N THR A 33 -4.39 -3.07 0.56
CA THR A 33 -5.69 -2.55 0.17
C THR A 33 -5.87 -1.19 0.81
N ARG A 34 -6.26 -0.24 -0.03
CA ARG A 34 -6.42 1.15 0.32
C ARG A 34 -7.89 1.48 0.12
N ARG A 35 -8.58 1.84 1.21
CA ARG A 35 -9.97 2.30 1.17
C ARG A 35 -9.97 3.81 1.30
N PHE A 36 -10.37 4.47 0.22
CA PHE A 36 -10.58 5.90 0.20
C PHE A 36 -12.04 6.23 -0.02
N PRO A 37 -12.61 7.15 0.76
CA PRO A 37 -13.89 7.76 0.44
C PRO A 37 -13.65 8.83 -0.63
N TYR A 38 -14.03 8.53 -1.86
CA TYR A 38 -14.22 9.52 -2.91
C TYR A 38 -15.72 9.76 -3.04
N ASP A 39 -16.17 10.99 -2.76
CA ASP A 39 -17.53 11.46 -3.07
C ASP A 39 -18.68 10.49 -2.65
N GLY A 40 -18.58 9.92 -1.45
CA GLY A 40 -19.60 9.03 -0.89
C GLY A 40 -19.59 7.57 -1.39
N VAL A 41 -18.73 7.23 -2.36
CA VAL A 41 -18.50 5.84 -2.79
C VAL A 41 -17.18 5.34 -2.20
N TYR A 42 -17.26 4.30 -1.38
CA TYR A 42 -16.06 3.65 -0.87
C TYR A 42 -15.40 2.85 -1.99
N GLU A 43 -14.34 3.39 -2.57
CA GLU A 43 -13.52 2.67 -3.55
C GLU A 43 -12.38 1.95 -2.83
N THR A 44 -12.41 0.62 -2.86
CA THR A 44 -11.36 -0.24 -2.32
C THR A 44 -10.38 -0.58 -3.44
N LYS A 45 -9.17 -0.03 -3.38
CA LYS A 45 -8.10 -0.35 -4.33
C LYS A 45 -7.11 -1.33 -3.72
N GLY A 46 -6.99 -2.50 -4.34
CA GLY A 46 -5.89 -3.42 -4.08
C GLY A 46 -4.66 -3.01 -4.88
N TYR A 47 -3.48 -3.10 -4.26
CA TYR A 47 -2.20 -2.94 -4.95
C TYR A 47 -1.24 -4.04 -4.51
N ILE A 48 -0.39 -4.47 -5.43
CA ILE A 48 0.71 -5.38 -5.15
C ILE A 48 2.00 -4.71 -5.59
N TYR A 49 3.08 -4.96 -4.86
CA TYR A 49 4.40 -4.44 -5.21
C TYR A 49 5.47 -5.48 -4.92
N LEU A 50 6.52 -5.45 -5.73
CA LEU A 50 7.70 -6.25 -5.58
C LEU A 50 8.91 -5.36 -5.81
N HIS A 51 9.87 -5.46 -4.91
CA HIS A 51 11.14 -4.76 -4.95
C HIS A 51 12.25 -5.77 -4.74
N ALA A 52 13.18 -5.87 -5.68
CA ALA A 52 14.34 -6.73 -5.56
C ALA A 52 15.59 -5.86 -5.65
N THR A 53 16.45 -5.98 -4.65
CA THR A 53 17.77 -5.36 -4.60
C THR A 53 18.81 -6.45 -4.71
N TRP A 54 19.70 -6.29 -5.66
CA TRP A 54 20.78 -7.21 -5.96
C TRP A 54 22.05 -6.41 -6.15
N ARG A 55 23.14 -6.85 -5.53
CA ARG A 55 24.47 -6.25 -5.62
C ARG A 55 25.39 -7.23 -6.34
N PHE A 56 26.09 -6.76 -7.37
CA PHE A 56 27.10 -7.50 -8.14
C PHE A 56 28.45 -6.81 -8.03
#